data_AF-U3JGB2-F1
#
_entry.id   AF-U3JGB2-F1
#
_cell.length_a   1.000
_cell.length_b   1.000
_cell.length_c   1.000
_cell.angle_alpha   90.00
_cell.angle_beta   90.00
_cell.angle_gamma   90.00
#
_symmetry.space_group_name_H-M   'P 1'
#
loop_
_entity.id
_entity.type
_entity.pdbx_description
1 polymer ?
#
loop_
_entity_poly.entity_id
_entity_poly.type
_entity_poly.pdbx_seq_one_letter_code
_entity_poly.pdbx_strand_id
1 'polypeptide(L)'
;MPTGDTEGHPGQVATCPPFRARQDEASLTLLLLVPGIQPQSFRGDVGSQHYSLRFRTATAAFALFLRVPAAASLLSPESSVSVSAHNAVVRLAKGPGSTGLWDSFSFGLEPSERLFVSEENIDGFLGTAFCPSPCSQSALESQPLIEVLDVTEDRIQIRVEVRIQELHRLIYALQQDPIKAH
;
A
#
# COMPACT_ATOMS: atom_id res chain seq x y z
N MET A 1 36.31 28.17 17.61
CA MET A 1 35.96 26.84 18.15
C MET A 1 34.96 27.02 19.27
N PRO A 2 33.87 26.24 19.37
CA PRO A 2 33.35 25.20 18.45
C PRO A 2 32.18 25.79 17.60
N THR A 3 31.91 25.49 16.33
CA THR A 3 31.87 24.24 15.54
C THR A 3 30.96 23.18 16.15
N GLY A 4 29.71 23.16 15.69
CA GLY A 4 28.70 22.16 16.03
C GLY A 4 27.84 21.91 14.81
N ASP A 5 28.46 21.34 13.77
CA ASP A 5 27.79 20.76 12.62
C ASP A 5 26.74 19.76 13.13
N THR A 6 25.46 20.11 13.04
CA THR A 6 24.43 19.08 13.15
C THR A 6 24.42 18.37 11.81
N GLU A 7 25.19 17.28 11.75
CA GLU A 7 25.10 16.24 10.73
C GLU A 7 23.64 15.80 10.58
N GLY A 8 22.94 16.47 9.67
CA GLY A 8 21.79 15.89 8.99
C GLY A 8 22.29 14.68 8.24
N HIS A 9 22.13 13.50 8.82
CA HIS A 9 22.31 12.24 8.13
C HIS A 9 21.60 12.32 6.77
N PRO A 10 22.24 11.88 5.68
CA PRO A 10 21.69 11.99 4.33
C PRO A 10 20.27 11.43 4.31
N GLY A 11 19.36 12.27 3.81
CA GLY A 11 17.92 12.10 3.86
C GLY A 11 17.48 10.69 3.53
N GLN A 12 17.15 9.92 4.57
CA GLN A 12 16.40 8.71 4.39
C GLN A 12 15.00 9.14 3.96
N VAL A 13 14.74 9.03 2.65
CA VAL A 13 13.44 9.35 2.06
C VAL A 13 12.41 8.45 2.74
N ALA A 14 11.47 9.08 3.45
CA ALA A 14 10.43 8.34 4.15
C ALA A 14 9.51 7.68 3.13
N THR A 15 9.27 6.38 3.28
CA THR A 15 8.41 5.63 2.36
C THR A 15 7.00 5.50 2.93
N CYS A 16 6.01 5.29 2.05
CA CYS A 16 4.66 5.00 2.48
C CYS A 16 4.63 3.62 3.16
N PRO A 17 4.22 3.51 4.44
CA PRO A 17 4.21 2.23 5.13
C PRO A 17 3.15 1.30 4.52
N PRO A 18 3.36 -0.02 4.50
CA PRO A 18 2.27 -0.96 4.22
C PRO A 18 1.21 -0.85 5.31
N PHE A 19 -0.05 -0.67 4.90
CA PHE A 19 -1.16 -0.51 5.84
C PHE A 19 -2.46 -1.07 5.29
N ARG A 20 -3.35 -1.46 6.21
CA ARG A 20 -4.76 -1.74 5.96
C ARG A 20 -5.60 -0.61 6.55
N ALA A 21 -6.74 -0.34 5.92
CA ALA A 21 -7.72 0.60 6.41
C ALA A 21 -9.06 -0.13 6.59
N ARG A 22 -9.71 0.11 7.72
CA ARG A 22 -11.06 -0.35 8.02
C ARG A 22 -11.84 0.83 8.56
N GLN A 23 -13.12 0.93 8.23
CA GLN A 23 -13.98 1.94 8.82
C GLN A 23 -15.20 1.31 9.49
N ASP A 24 -15.78 2.07 10.39
CA ASP A 24 -17.15 1.95 10.84
C ASP A 24 -17.84 3.31 10.68
N GLU A 25 -19.09 3.44 11.14
CA GLU A 25 -19.84 4.69 10.98
C GLU A 25 -19.21 5.88 11.68
N ALA A 26 -18.43 5.67 12.74
CA ALA A 26 -17.89 6.72 13.59
C ALA A 26 -16.38 6.91 13.46
N SER A 27 -15.67 5.97 12.84
CA SER A 27 -14.21 5.96 12.85
C SER A 27 -13.57 5.32 11.62
N LEU A 28 -12.35 5.78 11.32
CA LEU A 28 -11.41 5.16 10.39
C LEU A 28 -10.26 4.56 11.20
N THR A 29 -10.02 3.27 11.04
CA THR A 29 -8.93 2.53 11.69
C THR A 29 -7.86 2.18 10.67
N LEU A 30 -6.63 2.60 10.94
CA LEU A 30 -5.44 2.27 10.18
C LEU A 30 -4.62 1.22 10.93
N LEU A 31 -4.35 0.09 10.27
CA LEU A 31 -3.44 -0.94 10.76
C LEU A 31 -2.15 -0.89 9.96
N LEU A 32 -1.07 -0.44 10.60
CA LEU A 32 0.26 -0.32 10.04
C LEU A 32 0.99 -1.66 10.20
N LEU A 33 1.35 -2.27 9.09
CA LEU A 33 1.97 -3.60 9.03
C LEU A 33 3.50 -3.50 9.02
N VAL A 34 4.04 -2.72 9.98
CA VAL A 34 5.48 -2.50 10.12
C VAL A 34 5.93 -2.96 11.50
N PRO A 35 6.83 -3.96 11.60
CA PRO A 35 7.40 -4.38 12.86
C PRO A 35 8.54 -3.44 13.32
N GLY A 36 8.85 -3.47 14.61
CA GLY A 36 9.99 -2.73 15.16
C GLY A 36 9.83 -1.21 15.10
N ILE A 37 8.58 -0.71 15.14
CA ILE A 37 8.29 0.72 15.24
C ILE A 37 8.89 1.23 16.54
N GLN A 38 9.68 2.30 16.44
CA GLN A 38 10.18 3.02 17.60
C GLN A 38 9.06 3.93 18.14
N PRO A 39 8.43 3.62 19.30
CA PRO A 39 7.24 4.35 19.76
C PRO A 39 7.51 5.86 19.95
N GLN A 40 8.70 6.21 20.40
CA GLN A 40 9.15 7.59 20.58
C GLN A 40 9.19 8.41 19.28
N SER A 41 9.35 7.75 18.14
CA SER A 41 9.38 8.37 16.81
C SER A 41 7.98 8.55 16.21
N PHE A 42 6.97 7.85 16.75
CA PHE A 42 5.62 7.84 16.21
C PHE A 42 4.93 9.17 16.46
N ARG A 43 4.48 9.83 15.40
CA ARG A 43 3.81 11.14 15.44
C ARG A 43 2.70 11.18 14.39
N GLY A 44 1.46 11.20 14.85
CA GLY A 44 0.28 11.51 14.05
C GLY A 44 -0.15 12.96 14.23
N ASP A 45 -0.77 13.52 13.19
CA ASP A 45 -1.39 14.84 13.21
C ASP A 45 -2.67 14.83 12.36
N VAL A 46 -3.76 15.33 12.94
CA VAL A 46 -5.08 15.39 12.29
C VAL A 46 -5.35 16.84 11.90
N GLY A 47 -5.37 17.10 10.59
CA GLY A 47 -5.88 18.33 10.02
C GLY A 47 -7.36 18.23 9.66
N SER A 48 -7.95 19.30 9.13
CA SER A 48 -9.39 19.37 8.88
C SER A 48 -9.94 18.27 7.95
N GLN A 49 -9.17 17.87 6.94
CA GLN A 49 -9.54 16.89 5.92
C GLN A 49 -8.41 15.90 5.61
N HIS A 50 -7.41 15.84 6.47
CA HIS A 50 -6.26 14.98 6.26
C HIS A 50 -5.71 14.47 7.57
N TYR A 51 -4.97 13.38 7.45
CA TYR A 51 -4.20 12.82 8.54
C TYR A 51 -2.78 12.59 8.05
N SER A 52 -1.79 13.04 8.82
CA SER A 52 -0.38 12.81 8.55
C SER A 52 0.24 11.99 9.66
N LEU A 53 1.10 11.05 9.29
CA LEU A 53 1.80 10.18 10.21
C LEU A 53 3.25 10.06 9.79
N ARG A 54 4.15 10.09 10.78
CA ARG A 54 5.56 9.75 10.62
C ARG A 54 6.03 8.85 11.75
N PHE A 55 6.89 7.91 11.43
CA PHE A 55 7.59 7.06 12.40
C PHE A 55 8.85 6.45 11.78
N ARG A 56 9.64 5.79 12.61
CA ARG A 56 10.88 5.12 12.20
C ARG A 56 10.96 3.72 12.80
N THR A 57 11.71 2.87 12.12
CA THR A 57 12.26 1.62 12.66
C THR A 57 13.77 1.78 12.83
N ALA A 58 14.48 0.72 13.20
CA ALA A 58 15.94 0.74 13.24
C ALA A 58 16.60 0.98 11.87
N THR A 59 15.91 0.66 10.77
CA THR A 59 16.49 0.64 9.42
C THR A 59 15.82 1.57 8.43
N ALA A 60 14.58 2.04 8.69
CA ALA A 60 13.80 2.81 7.74
C ALA A 60 12.95 3.90 8.41
N ALA A 61 12.66 4.95 7.64
CA ALA A 61 11.71 5.99 7.99
C ALA A 61 10.44 5.84 7.14
N PHE A 62 9.30 6.08 7.78
CA PHE A 62 7.99 5.96 7.14
C PHE A 62 7.18 7.24 7.31
N ALA A 63 6.44 7.58 6.25
CA ALA A 63 5.50 8.69 6.25
C ALA A 63 4.23 8.29 5.50
N LEU A 64 3.08 8.56 6.11
CA LEU A 64 1.77 8.38 5.50
C LEU A 64 1.05 9.72 5.51
N PHE A 65 0.54 10.13 4.36
CA PHE A 65 -0.38 11.25 4.25
C PHE A 65 -1.68 10.74 3.66
N LEU A 66 -2.78 10.96 4.36
CA LEU A 66 -4.13 10.51 3.99
C LEU A 66 -5.03 11.73 3.84
N ARG A 67 -5.82 11.80 2.76
CA ARG A 67 -6.90 12.79 2.60
C ARG A 67 -8.25 12.07 2.59
N VAL A 68 -9.16 12.53 3.45
CA VAL A 68 -10.54 12.03 3.48
C VAL A 68 -11.37 12.70 2.37
N PRO A 69 -12.57 12.18 2.05
CA PRO A 69 -13.46 12.83 1.09
C PRO A 69 -13.68 14.32 1.39
N ALA A 70 -13.89 15.15 0.37
CA ALA A 70 -13.99 16.61 0.54
C ALA A 70 -15.16 17.04 1.45
N ALA A 71 -16.24 16.26 1.51
CA ALA A 71 -17.36 16.50 2.42
C ALA A 71 -17.13 15.93 3.83
N ALA A 72 -16.06 15.16 4.04
CA ALA A 72 -15.73 14.51 5.29
C ALA A 72 -14.68 15.30 6.08
N SER A 73 -14.66 15.08 7.39
CA SER A 73 -13.70 15.64 8.32
C SER A 73 -13.32 14.62 9.39
N LEU A 74 -12.17 14.84 10.02
CA LEU A 74 -11.68 14.05 11.13
C LEU A 74 -11.65 14.89 12.41
N LEU A 75 -11.90 14.25 13.55
CA LEU A 75 -11.73 14.87 14.85
C LEU A 75 -10.26 14.79 15.28
N SER A 76 -9.74 15.93 15.74
CA SER A 76 -8.41 16.05 16.33
C SER A 76 -8.51 16.09 17.86
N PRO A 77 -7.58 15.46 18.60
CA PRO A 77 -6.51 14.60 18.10
C PRO A 77 -7.05 13.22 17.65
N GLU A 78 -6.13 12.37 17.18
CA GLU A 78 -6.43 10.95 16.95
C GLU A 78 -7.11 10.34 18.18
N SER A 79 -8.16 9.55 17.97
CA SER A 79 -8.95 8.99 19.09
C SER A 79 -8.18 7.97 19.91
N SER A 80 -7.31 7.18 19.26
CA SER A 80 -6.41 6.26 19.95
C SER A 80 -5.26 5.83 19.05
N VAL A 81 -4.09 5.63 19.66
CA VAL A 81 -2.91 5.05 19.01
C VAL A 81 -2.38 3.93 19.89
N SER A 82 -2.13 2.76 19.30
CA SER A 82 -1.53 1.61 19.96
C SER A 82 -0.37 1.08 19.14
N VAL A 83 0.84 1.13 19.68
CA VAL A 83 2.07 0.62 19.04
C VAL A 83 2.49 -0.66 19.74
N SER A 84 2.68 -1.73 18.98
CA SER A 84 3.18 -3.03 19.43
C SER A 84 4.55 -3.32 18.82
N ALA A 85 5.17 -4.44 19.21
CA ALA A 85 6.42 -4.90 18.59
C ALA A 85 6.26 -5.23 17.09
N HIS A 86 5.05 -5.57 16.64
CA HIS A 86 4.80 -6.12 15.30
C HIS A 86 4.02 -5.17 14.38
N ASN A 87 3.26 -4.25 14.95
CA ASN A 87 2.35 -3.40 14.21
C ASN A 87 1.99 -2.14 15.01
N ALA A 88 1.31 -1.20 14.36
CA ALA A 88 0.63 -0.12 15.06
C ALA A 88 -0.80 0.04 14.57
N VAL A 89 -1.68 0.47 15.45
CA VAL A 89 -3.08 0.75 15.17
C VAL A 89 -3.35 2.21 15.50
N VAL A 90 -3.88 2.95 14.52
CA VAL A 90 -4.35 4.32 14.70
C VAL A 90 -5.84 4.33 14.45
N ARG A 91 -6.60 4.94 15.36
CA ARG A 91 -8.03 5.16 15.19
C ARG A 91 -8.30 6.66 15.09
N LEU A 92 -8.90 7.05 13.99
CA LEU A 92 -9.29 8.43 13.67
C LEU A 92 -10.80 8.52 13.82
N ALA A 93 -11.29 9.41 14.68
CA ALA A 93 -12.72 9.63 14.82
C ALA A 93 -13.23 10.54 13.69
N LYS A 94 -14.40 10.22 13.13
CA LYS A 94 -15.04 11.01 12.08
C LYS A 94 -15.68 12.25 12.70
N GLY A 95 -15.57 13.38 12.01
CA GLY A 95 -16.17 14.65 12.42
C GLY A 95 -17.70 14.64 12.33
N PRO A 96 -18.36 15.63 12.98
CA PRO A 96 -19.79 15.83 12.85
C PRO A 96 -20.19 16.00 11.38
N GLY A 97 -21.25 15.32 10.95
CA GLY A 97 -21.69 15.33 9.54
C GLY A 97 -20.84 14.47 8.60
N SER A 98 -19.78 13.83 9.10
CA SER A 98 -18.96 12.87 8.36
C SER A 98 -19.19 11.42 8.80
N THR A 99 -20.17 11.19 9.68
CA THR A 99 -20.61 9.87 10.14
C THR A 99 -21.24 9.07 9.00
N GLY A 100 -21.14 7.74 9.06
CA GLY A 100 -21.54 6.83 7.98
C GLY A 100 -20.33 6.26 7.25
N LEU A 101 -20.57 5.35 6.30
CA LEU A 101 -19.52 4.69 5.52
C LEU A 101 -19.08 5.58 4.35
N TRP A 102 -17.77 5.70 4.13
CA TRP A 102 -17.20 6.42 3.00
C TRP A 102 -16.89 5.44 1.86
N ASP A 103 -17.05 5.85 0.60
CA ASP A 103 -16.70 4.98 -0.53
C ASP A 103 -15.18 4.82 -0.67
N SER A 104 -14.44 5.90 -0.48
CA SER A 104 -12.99 5.93 -0.69
C SER A 104 -12.27 6.97 0.19
N PHE A 105 -10.95 6.89 0.17
CA PHE A 105 -10.06 7.96 0.59
C PHE A 105 -8.81 7.94 -0.29
N SER A 106 -8.00 9.00 -0.26
CA SER A 106 -6.73 9.03 -0.98
C SER A 106 -5.53 9.06 -0.03
N PHE A 107 -4.40 8.52 -0.47
CA PHE A 107 -3.18 8.49 0.32
C PHE A 107 -1.92 8.67 -0.55
N GLY A 108 -0.82 9.07 0.09
CA GLY A 108 0.47 9.30 -0.56
C GLY A 108 0.73 10.76 -0.95
N LEU A 109 1.95 11.01 -1.41
CA LEU A 109 2.35 12.31 -1.98
C LEU A 109 1.68 12.51 -3.34
N GLU A 110 1.78 11.49 -4.20
CA GLU A 110 0.92 11.33 -5.37
C GLU A 110 -0.35 10.59 -4.94
N PRO A 111 -1.54 11.21 -5.06
CA PRO A 111 -2.76 10.66 -4.50
C PRO A 111 -3.14 9.34 -5.17
N SER A 112 -3.00 8.25 -4.43
CA SER A 112 -3.56 6.96 -4.77
C SER A 112 -4.89 6.80 -4.05
N GLU A 113 -5.95 6.48 -4.77
CA GLU A 113 -7.26 6.22 -4.17
C GLU A 113 -7.32 4.81 -3.60
N ARG A 114 -8.01 4.65 -2.46
CA ARG A 114 -8.35 3.36 -1.87
C ARG A 114 -9.85 3.30 -1.59
N LEU A 115 -10.50 2.33 -2.21
CA LEU A 115 -11.91 2.02 -2.01
C LEU A 115 -12.13 1.16 -0.77
N PHE A 116 -13.23 1.37 -0.06
CA PHE A 116 -13.72 0.45 0.94
C PHE A 116 -14.69 -0.52 0.29
N VAL A 117 -14.31 -1.79 0.17
CA VAL A 117 -15.17 -2.81 -0.44
C VAL A 117 -16.18 -3.32 0.59
N SER A 118 -17.44 -3.42 0.19
CA SER A 118 -18.59 -3.91 0.94
C SER A 118 -19.48 -4.75 0.00
N GLU A 119 -20.44 -5.49 0.53
CA GLU A 119 -21.34 -6.33 -0.28
C GLU A 119 -22.13 -5.50 -1.32
N GLU A 120 -22.46 -4.26 -1.00
CA GLU A 120 -23.21 -3.33 -1.85
C GLU A 120 -22.38 -2.68 -2.97
N ASN A 121 -21.04 -2.66 -2.86
CA ASN A 121 -20.17 -2.03 -3.86
C ASN A 121 -19.17 -3.00 -4.53
N ILE A 122 -19.23 -4.29 -4.18
CA ILE A 122 -18.36 -5.32 -4.76
C ILE A 122 -18.52 -5.42 -6.27
N ASP A 123 -19.73 -5.23 -6.80
CA ASP A 123 -19.98 -5.26 -8.25
C ASP A 123 -19.26 -4.12 -8.98
N GLY A 124 -19.24 -2.92 -8.38
CA GLY A 124 -18.48 -1.77 -8.88
C GLY A 124 -16.97 -2.00 -8.81
N PHE A 125 -16.49 -2.57 -7.70
CA PHE A 125 -15.08 -2.94 -7.54
C PHE A 125 -14.64 -3.98 -8.58
N LEU A 126 -15.40 -5.07 -8.73
CA LEU A 126 -15.14 -6.10 -9.73
C LEU A 126 -15.18 -5.52 -11.15
N GLY A 127 -16.16 -4.67 -11.46
CA GLY A 127 -16.24 -3.98 -12.75
C GLY A 127 -14.97 -3.19 -13.10
N THR A 128 -14.35 -2.53 -12.11
CA THR A 128 -13.07 -1.81 -12.29
C THR A 128 -11.84 -2.72 -12.30
N ALA A 129 -11.83 -3.82 -11.52
CA ALA A 129 -10.76 -4.81 -11.52
C ALA A 129 -10.70 -5.59 -12.85
N PHE A 130 -11.86 -5.74 -13.52
CA PHE A 130 -11.99 -6.35 -14.84
C PHE A 130 -11.98 -5.33 -15.98
N CYS A 131 -11.80 -4.03 -15.73
CA CYS A 131 -11.58 -3.06 -16.79
C CYS A 131 -10.18 -3.25 -17.38
N PRO A 132 -10.04 -3.68 -18.64
CA PRO A 132 -8.77 -3.60 -19.34
C PRO A 132 -8.59 -2.12 -19.70
N SER A 133 -8.09 -1.32 -18.76
CA SER A 133 -7.55 -0.02 -19.16
C SER A 133 -6.47 -0.29 -20.22
N PRO A 134 -6.34 0.51 -21.30
CA PRO A 134 -5.30 0.33 -22.30
C PRO A 134 -3.94 0.82 -21.79
N CYS A 135 -3.66 0.67 -20.49
CA CYS A 135 -2.34 0.86 -19.94
C CYS A 135 -1.53 -0.41 -20.18
N SER A 136 -0.88 -0.42 -21.35
CA SER A 136 0.19 -1.34 -21.75
C SER A 136 -0.20 -2.81 -21.67
N GLN A 137 -0.56 -3.38 -22.83
CA GLN A 137 -0.65 -4.83 -23.08
C GLN A 137 0.60 -5.63 -22.60
N SER A 138 1.70 -4.95 -22.26
CA SER A 138 2.89 -5.50 -21.62
C SER A 138 2.67 -6.06 -20.21
N ALA A 139 1.70 -5.58 -19.43
CA ALA A 139 1.48 -6.02 -18.04
C ALA A 139 0.55 -7.26 -17.92
N LEU A 140 -0.24 -7.53 -18.96
CA LEU A 140 -1.13 -8.69 -19.01
C LEU A 140 -0.35 -9.98 -19.35
N GLU A 141 0.85 -9.85 -19.92
CA GLU A 141 1.68 -10.99 -20.29
C GLU A 141 2.44 -11.63 -19.11
N SER A 142 2.50 -10.99 -17.95
CA SER A 142 3.25 -11.49 -16.77
C SER A 142 2.40 -12.23 -15.74
N GLN A 143 1.10 -12.43 -15.99
CA GLN A 143 0.28 -13.23 -15.07
C GLN A 143 0.64 -14.71 -15.19
N PRO A 144 0.80 -15.44 -14.06
CA PRO A 144 1.00 -16.88 -14.12
C PRO A 144 -0.26 -17.52 -14.69
N LEU A 145 -0.11 -18.35 -15.72
CA LEU A 145 -1.24 -19.09 -16.29
C LEU A 145 -1.56 -20.24 -15.34
N ILE A 146 -2.68 -20.14 -14.64
CA ILE A 146 -3.18 -21.18 -13.72
C ILE A 146 -4.18 -22.02 -14.48
N GLU A 147 -3.85 -23.30 -14.70
CA GLU A 147 -4.71 -24.28 -15.37
C GLU A 147 -5.02 -25.42 -14.41
N VAL A 148 -6.30 -25.68 -14.15
CA VAL A 148 -6.73 -26.84 -13.38
C VAL A 148 -6.84 -28.01 -14.33
N LEU A 149 -5.98 -29.01 -14.14
CA LEU A 149 -5.87 -30.14 -15.06
C LEU A 149 -6.91 -31.22 -14.74
N ASP A 150 -7.17 -31.44 -13.46
CA ASP A 150 -8.02 -32.54 -13.00
C ASP A 150 -8.56 -32.28 -11.59
N VAL A 151 -9.80 -32.70 -11.36
CA VAL A 151 -10.49 -32.61 -10.07
C VAL A 151 -11.21 -33.93 -9.81
N THR A 152 -10.77 -34.67 -8.79
CA THR A 152 -11.43 -35.85 -8.25
C THR A 152 -11.94 -35.58 -6.84
N GLU A 153 -12.72 -36.51 -6.27
CA GLU A 153 -13.27 -36.41 -4.90
C GLU A 153 -12.16 -36.28 -3.84
N ASP A 154 -10.98 -36.85 -4.09
CA ASP A 154 -9.84 -36.89 -3.18
C ASP A 154 -8.66 -35.99 -3.59
N ARG A 155 -8.67 -35.38 -4.79
CA ARG A 155 -7.51 -34.65 -5.31
C ARG A 155 -7.87 -33.53 -6.29
N ILE A 156 -7.14 -32.42 -6.18
CA ILE A 156 -7.14 -31.35 -7.18
C ILE A 156 -5.72 -31.21 -7.75
N GLN A 157 -5.59 -31.24 -9.08
CA GLN A 157 -4.33 -30.98 -9.78
C GLN A 157 -4.36 -29.62 -10.47
N ILE A 158 -3.48 -28.72 -10.04
CA ILE A 158 -3.34 -27.36 -10.56
C ILE A 158 -1.94 -27.23 -11.16
N ARG A 159 -1.86 -26.76 -12.41
CA ARG A 159 -0.63 -26.35 -13.08
C ARG A 159 -0.52 -24.83 -13.02
N VAL A 160 0.63 -24.34 -12.60
CA VAL A 160 0.95 -22.91 -12.57
C VAL A 160 2.16 -22.69 -13.46
N GLU A 161 1.95 -22.04 -14.60
CA GLU A 161 3.05 -21.64 -15.48
C GLU A 161 3.45 -20.20 -15.18
N VAL A 162 4.64 -20.02 -14.61
CA VAL A 162 5.25 -18.70 -14.39
C VAL A 162 6.04 -18.34 -15.65
N ARG A 163 5.55 -17.37 -16.43
CA ARG A 163 6.29 -16.86 -17.59
C ARG A 163 7.41 -15.91 -17.13
N ILE A 164 8.61 -16.44 -16.92
CA ILE A 164 9.81 -15.63 -16.61
C ILE A 164 10.34 -15.02 -17.92
N GLN A 165 9.73 -13.93 -18.39
CA GLN A 165 10.04 -13.38 -19.72
C GLN A 165 11.30 -12.49 -19.78
N GLU A 166 11.90 -12.11 -18.64
CA GLU A 166 13.13 -11.31 -18.63
C GLU A 166 14.41 -12.16 -18.76
N LEU A 167 14.45 -13.34 -18.13
CA LEU A 167 15.60 -14.25 -18.24
C LEU A 167 15.72 -14.83 -19.66
N HIS A 168 14.61 -15.16 -20.31
CA HIS A 168 14.66 -15.74 -21.65
C HIS A 168 15.12 -14.73 -22.72
N ARG A 169 14.76 -13.44 -22.57
CA ARG A 169 15.26 -12.36 -23.45
C ARG A 169 16.75 -12.08 -23.23
N LEU A 170 17.22 -12.07 -21.99
CA LEU A 170 18.64 -11.86 -21.67
C LEU A 170 19.49 -13.06 -22.07
N ILE A 171 19.00 -14.30 -21.90
CA ILE A 171 19.69 -15.51 -22.33
C ILE A 171 19.80 -15.56 -23.87
N TYR A 172 18.74 -15.23 -24.60
CA TYR A 172 18.80 -15.15 -26.07
C TYR A 172 19.70 -14.03 -26.58
N ALA A 173 19.72 -12.87 -25.92
CA ALA A 173 20.60 -11.76 -26.28
C ALA A 173 22.09 -12.10 -26.04
N LEU A 174 22.40 -12.83 -24.96
CA LEU A 174 23.76 -13.29 -24.65
C LEU A 174 24.22 -14.47 -25.51
N GLN A 175 23.31 -15.18 -26.20
CA GLN A 175 23.63 -16.27 -27.13
C GLN A 175 23.82 -15.81 -28.59
N GLN A 176 23.50 -14.56 -28.94
CA GLN A 176 23.60 -14.05 -30.32
C GLN A 176 24.91 -13.31 -30.66
N ASP A 177 25.89 -13.27 -29.75
CA ASP A 177 27.23 -12.74 -30.05
C ASP A 177 28.28 -13.88 -30.19
N PRO A 178 28.32 -14.61 -31.32
CA PRO A 178 29.55 -15.27 -31.71
C PRO A 178 30.49 -14.20 -32.27
N ILE A 179 31.51 -13.87 -31.48
CA ILE A 179 32.70 -13.14 -31.92
C ILE A 179 33.16 -13.73 -33.26
N LYS A 180 32.95 -13.00 -34.36
CA LYS A 180 33.67 -13.26 -35.61
C LYS A 180 35.09 -12.79 -35.41
N ALA A 181 35.94 -13.70 -34.95
CA ALA A 181 37.39 -13.54 -35.04
C ALA A 181 37.85 -14.04 -36.42
N HIS A 182 38.60 -13.14 -37.08
CA HIS A 182 39.38 -13.26 -38.31
C HIS A 182 38.66 -13.09 -39.66
#